data_AF-A0A842THC5-F1
#
_entry.id   AF-A0A842THC5-F1
#
_cell.length_a   1.000
_cell.length_b   1.000
_cell.length_c   1.000
_cell.angle_alpha   90.00
_cell.angle_beta   90.00
_cell.angle_gamma   90.00
#
_symmetry.space_group_name_H-M   'P 1'
#
loop_
_entity.id
_entity.type
_entity.pdbx_description
1 polymer ?
#
loop_
_entity_poly.entity_id
_entity_poly.type
_entity_poly.pdbx_seq_one_letter_code
_entity_poly.pdbx_strand_id
1 'polypeptide(L)'
;MFKKSKLINQEDKKKIPNFGELNETYYYQMIDYEKPYMDSLDYFTEKLEKLYNEIINAISKIQLEKYGEIYKQWKSSDGIDSFKFLIRLISILDNQYKENFDIDIKKEMPEKINELANKFELSYSLKEELIEVNSLRNKLVHDGYEINKEETQKIDKVIQTFTSEILFNVLKPLNLDKVQINDEFNLYDNNQINKEIGFFLSSYVSNLIRFNDMTKGLINPLVEKLGIIIEK
;
A
#
# COMPACT_ATOMS: atom_id res chain seq x y z
N MET A 1 -5.12 32.81 24.77
CA MET A 1 -4.84 34.25 24.56
C MET A 1 -5.76 34.75 23.45
N PHE A 2 -6.69 35.68 23.72
CA PHE A 2 -7.62 36.18 22.69
C PHE A 2 -6.96 37.29 21.86
N LYS A 3 -6.86 37.10 20.54
CA LYS A 3 -6.37 38.12 19.61
C LYS A 3 -7.57 38.86 19.00
N LYS A 4 -7.66 40.18 19.21
CA LYS A 4 -8.63 41.05 18.52
C LYS A 4 -8.15 41.29 17.08
N SER A 5 -8.98 40.98 16.09
CA SER A 5 -8.76 41.39 14.69
C SER A 5 -10.06 41.92 14.07
N LYS A 6 -9.94 42.94 13.20
CA LYS A 6 -11.04 43.50 12.42
C LYS A 6 -11.08 42.82 11.04
N LEU A 7 -12.17 42.09 10.81
CA LEU A 7 -12.81 41.66 9.55
C LEU A 7 -11.93 41.42 8.32
N ILE A 8 -11.84 40.15 7.88
CA ILE A 8 -11.90 39.78 6.45
C ILE A 8 -12.71 38.48 6.30
N ASN A 9 -13.73 38.57 5.43
CA ASN A 9 -14.56 37.56 4.75
C ASN A 9 -15.42 36.56 5.55
N GLN A 10 -16.69 36.57 5.15
CA GLN A 10 -17.80 35.74 5.59
C GLN A 10 -17.80 34.46 4.77
N GLU A 11 -17.54 33.32 5.39
CA GLU A 11 -18.12 32.03 5.05
C GLU A 11 -17.79 31.09 6.23
N ASP A 12 -18.79 30.33 6.67
CA ASP A 12 -18.73 29.31 7.73
C ASP A 12 -18.58 29.74 9.21
N LYS A 13 -19.42 30.66 9.69
CA LYS A 13 -19.58 30.91 11.14
C LYS A 13 -20.98 30.51 11.63
N LYS A 14 -21.09 29.41 12.40
CA LYS A 14 -22.28 29.10 13.20
C LYS A 14 -22.46 30.17 14.27
N LYS A 15 -23.58 30.89 14.21
CA LYS A 15 -23.95 31.98 15.13
C LYS A 15 -24.37 31.42 16.49
N ILE A 16 -23.68 31.81 17.57
CA ILE A 16 -24.14 31.65 18.95
C ILE A 16 -24.89 32.95 19.33
N PRO A 17 -26.04 32.89 20.02
CA PRO A 17 -26.81 34.11 20.31
C PRO A 17 -26.09 35.01 21.32
N ASN A 18 -26.25 36.31 21.06
CA ASN A 18 -25.64 37.48 21.69
C ASN A 18 -25.55 37.41 23.23
N PHE A 19 -24.34 37.58 23.78
CA PHE A 19 -24.14 38.13 25.12
C PHE A 19 -23.71 39.59 24.94
N GLY A 20 -24.57 40.52 25.33
CA GLY A 20 -24.30 41.95 25.28
C GLY A 20 -23.68 42.43 26.57
N GLU A 21 -22.39 42.77 26.55
CA GLU A 21 -21.80 43.67 27.52
C GLU A 21 -21.37 44.97 26.81
N LEU A 22 -21.78 46.10 27.37
CA LEU A 22 -21.32 47.46 27.01
C LEU A 22 -21.46 47.84 25.52
N ASN A 23 -22.65 47.67 24.93
CA ASN A 23 -23.04 48.18 23.59
C ASN A 23 -22.13 47.77 22.41
N GLU A 24 -21.19 46.83 22.60
CA GLU A 24 -20.32 46.34 21.53
C GLU A 24 -20.62 44.87 21.24
N THR A 25 -20.90 44.56 19.98
CA THR A 25 -21.14 43.19 19.52
C THR A 25 -19.82 42.49 19.27
N TYR A 26 -19.52 41.45 20.05
CA TYR A 26 -18.34 40.61 19.87
C TYR A 26 -18.67 39.37 19.05
N TYR A 27 -17.87 39.10 18.01
CA TYR A 27 -17.94 37.87 17.23
C TYR A 27 -16.79 36.95 17.65
N TYR A 28 -17.11 35.79 18.21
CA TYR A 28 -16.13 34.74 18.49
C TYR A 28 -15.94 33.88 17.24
N GLN A 29 -14.70 33.75 16.81
CA GLN A 29 -14.33 32.73 15.84
C GLN A 29 -14.09 31.45 16.65
N MET A 30 -15.03 30.52 16.60
CA MET A 30 -14.73 29.13 16.99
C MET A 30 -13.76 28.63 15.92
N ILE A 31 -12.48 28.65 16.25
CA ILE A 31 -11.54 27.75 15.59
C ILE A 31 -11.98 26.37 16.05
N ASP A 32 -12.29 25.46 15.14
CA ASP A 32 -12.51 24.05 15.46
C ASP A 32 -11.22 23.51 16.07
N TYR A 33 -11.04 23.72 17.36
CA TYR A 33 -10.16 22.89 18.16
C TYR A 33 -10.83 21.52 18.18
N GLU A 34 -10.46 20.66 17.24
CA GLU A 34 -10.78 19.23 17.29
C GLU A 34 -10.35 18.72 18.67
N LYS A 35 -11.33 18.56 19.57
CA LYS A 35 -11.24 17.94 20.91
C LYS A 35 -10.37 18.70 21.93
N PRO A 36 -10.95 19.54 22.82
CA PRO A 36 -10.22 20.34 23.82
C PRO A 36 -9.53 19.55 24.96
N TYR A 37 -9.42 18.22 24.84
CA TYR A 37 -8.84 17.33 25.86
C TYR A 37 -7.94 16.23 25.29
N MET A 38 -7.60 16.27 24.00
CA MET A 38 -6.74 15.24 23.42
C MET A 38 -5.29 15.52 23.77
N ASP A 39 -4.62 14.59 24.46
CA ASP A 39 -3.17 14.66 24.66
C ASP A 39 -2.49 14.57 23.28
N SER A 40 -1.34 15.22 23.14
CA SER A 40 -0.39 15.03 22.03
C SER A 40 -0.16 13.56 21.65
N LEU A 41 -0.13 12.63 22.62
CA LEU A 41 0.00 11.20 22.37
C LEU A 41 -1.27 10.65 21.70
N ASP A 42 -2.45 10.99 22.20
CA ASP A 42 -3.72 10.56 21.61
C ASP A 42 -3.87 11.10 20.18
N TYR A 43 -3.43 12.35 19.93
CA TYR A 43 -3.38 12.94 18.60
C TYR A 43 -2.43 12.21 17.65
N PHE A 44 -1.23 11.91 18.12
CA PHE A 44 -0.24 11.16 17.36
C PHE A 44 -0.77 9.75 17.01
N THR A 45 -1.32 9.05 17.99
CA THR A 45 -1.92 7.72 17.79
C THR A 45 -3.09 7.76 16.81
N GLU A 46 -4.03 8.69 16.94
CA GLU A 46 -5.17 8.81 16.01
C GLU A 46 -4.71 9.06 14.56
N LYS A 47 -3.69 9.91 14.36
CA LYS A 47 -3.13 10.17 13.03
C LYS A 47 -2.42 8.95 12.45
N LEU A 48 -1.64 8.22 13.26
CA LEU A 48 -1.02 6.98 12.82
C LEU A 48 -2.04 5.91 12.49
N GLU A 49 -3.07 5.73 13.32
CA GLU A 49 -4.14 4.76 13.06
C GLU A 49 -4.87 5.06 11.75
N LYS A 50 -5.16 6.34 11.48
CA LYS A 50 -5.74 6.73 10.19
C LYS A 50 -4.82 6.37 9.02
N LEU A 51 -3.53 6.66 9.14
CA LEU A 51 -2.54 6.33 8.11
C LEU A 51 -2.39 4.82 7.91
N TYR A 52 -2.36 4.04 8.98
CA TYR A 52 -2.33 2.59 8.94
C TYR A 52 -3.56 2.03 8.23
N ASN A 53 -4.74 2.57 8.50
CA ASN A 53 -5.97 2.20 7.80
C ASN A 53 -5.92 2.56 6.31
N GLU A 54 -5.35 3.71 5.93
CA GLU A 54 -5.15 4.09 4.53
C GLU A 54 -4.20 3.11 3.81
N ILE A 55 -3.11 2.71 4.46
CA ILE A 55 -2.17 1.69 3.96
C ILE A 55 -2.87 0.34 3.79
N ILE A 56 -3.61 -0.12 4.81
CA ILE A 56 -4.38 -1.37 4.77
C ILE A 56 -5.36 -1.34 3.59
N ASN A 57 -6.11 -0.25 3.43
CA ASN A 57 -7.10 -0.09 2.36
C ASN A 57 -6.46 0.01 0.97
N ALA A 58 -5.23 0.55 0.87
CA ALA A 58 -4.49 0.56 -0.39
C ALA A 58 -4.03 -0.85 -0.77
N ILE A 59 -3.50 -1.61 0.20
CA ILE A 59 -3.04 -2.99 0.01
C ILE A 59 -4.22 -3.95 -0.21
N SER A 60 -5.40 -3.68 0.35
CA SER A 60 -6.57 -4.56 0.13
C SER A 60 -7.10 -4.54 -1.31
N LYS A 61 -6.67 -3.58 -2.14
CA LYS A 61 -7.00 -3.52 -3.58
C LYS A 61 -6.27 -4.58 -4.42
N ILE A 62 -5.31 -5.26 -3.81
CA ILE A 62 -4.51 -6.31 -4.44
C ILE A 62 -4.66 -7.61 -3.67
N GLN A 63 -4.61 -8.75 -4.36
CA GLN A 63 -4.77 -10.08 -3.76
C GLN A 63 -3.49 -10.58 -3.08
N LEU A 64 -2.81 -9.70 -2.34
CA LEU A 64 -1.48 -9.92 -1.76
C LEU A 64 -1.43 -11.17 -0.86
N GLU A 65 -2.45 -11.36 -0.03
CA GLU A 65 -2.58 -12.52 0.87
C GLU A 65 -2.62 -13.84 0.09
N LYS A 66 -3.38 -13.90 -0.99
CA LYS A 66 -3.47 -15.11 -1.83
C LYS A 66 -2.13 -15.42 -2.49
N TYR A 67 -1.41 -14.40 -2.97
CA TYR A 67 -0.06 -14.58 -3.51
C TYR A 67 0.91 -15.11 -2.43
N GLY A 68 0.87 -14.54 -1.23
CA GLY A 68 1.69 -14.96 -0.11
C GLY A 68 1.45 -16.39 0.31
N GLU A 69 0.18 -16.81 0.37
CA GLU A 69 -0.20 -18.17 0.75
C GLU A 69 0.33 -19.20 -0.25
N ILE A 70 0.10 -18.99 -1.56
CA ILE A 70 0.56 -19.95 -2.57
C ILE A 70 2.09 -20.01 -2.64
N TYR A 71 2.77 -18.88 -2.44
CA TYR A 71 4.22 -18.82 -2.42
C TYR A 71 4.78 -19.60 -1.22
N LYS A 72 4.21 -19.39 -0.03
CA LYS A 72 4.60 -20.10 1.19
C LYS A 72 4.42 -21.61 1.02
N GLN A 73 3.31 -22.04 0.43
CA GLN A 73 3.09 -23.44 0.12
C GLN A 73 4.15 -23.97 -0.85
N TRP A 74 4.51 -23.24 -1.90
CA TRP A 74 5.52 -23.66 -2.87
C TRP A 74 6.93 -23.76 -2.28
N LYS A 75 7.30 -22.90 -1.33
CA LYS A 75 8.62 -22.94 -0.67
C LYS A 75 8.71 -23.85 0.54
N SER A 76 7.60 -24.42 1.00
CA SER A 76 7.60 -25.36 2.13
C SER A 76 8.12 -26.74 1.73
N SER A 77 8.71 -27.48 2.67
CA SER A 77 9.32 -28.81 2.44
C SER A 77 8.32 -29.85 1.92
N ASP A 78 7.08 -29.80 2.41
CA ASP A 78 5.96 -30.66 2.00
C ASP A 78 5.00 -29.90 1.06
N GLY A 79 5.56 -28.94 0.33
CA GLY A 79 4.84 -27.94 -0.43
C GLY A 79 4.17 -28.44 -1.70
N ILE A 80 3.48 -27.52 -2.38
CA ILE A 80 3.00 -27.77 -3.73
C ILE A 80 4.19 -27.74 -4.71
N ASP A 81 4.13 -28.56 -5.75
CA ASP A 81 5.11 -28.52 -6.84
C ASP A 81 4.98 -27.25 -7.70
N SER A 82 5.98 -26.99 -8.56
CA SER A 82 6.01 -25.81 -9.44
C SER A 82 4.85 -25.80 -10.45
N PHE A 83 4.31 -26.97 -10.83
CA PHE A 83 3.14 -27.05 -11.70
C PHE A 83 1.90 -26.46 -11.01
N LYS A 84 1.56 -26.97 -9.82
CA LYS A 84 0.42 -26.50 -9.01
C LYS A 84 0.58 -25.03 -8.64
N PHE A 85 1.80 -24.62 -8.31
CA PHE A 85 2.12 -23.23 -8.01
C PHE A 85 1.78 -22.32 -9.20
N LEU A 86 2.27 -22.62 -10.40
CA LEU A 86 2.03 -21.78 -11.58
C LEU A 86 0.56 -21.75 -12.01
N ILE A 87 -0.15 -22.87 -11.92
CA ILE A 87 -1.60 -22.90 -12.21
C ILE A 87 -2.35 -21.96 -11.27
N ARG A 88 -2.03 -22.00 -9.98
CA ARG A 88 -2.64 -21.12 -8.98
C ARG A 88 -2.23 -19.66 -9.18
N LEU A 89 -0.96 -19.39 -9.47
CA LEU A 89 -0.47 -18.04 -9.74
C LEU A 89 -1.25 -17.37 -10.89
N ILE A 90 -1.40 -18.07 -12.02
CA ILE A 90 -2.17 -17.57 -13.17
C ILE A 90 -3.65 -17.39 -12.81
N SER A 91 -4.22 -18.26 -11.98
CA SER A 91 -5.61 -18.08 -11.51
C SER A 91 -5.77 -16.85 -10.62
N ILE A 92 -4.78 -16.51 -9.78
CA ILE A 92 -4.83 -15.29 -8.96
C ILE A 92 -4.70 -14.06 -9.86
N LEU A 93 -3.82 -14.08 -10.87
CA LEU A 93 -3.74 -12.99 -11.86
C LEU A 93 -5.06 -12.80 -12.62
N ASP A 94 -5.73 -13.87 -13.00
CA ASP A 94 -7.06 -13.82 -13.64
C ASP A 94 -8.13 -13.22 -12.72
N ASN A 95 -8.11 -13.60 -11.44
CA ASN A 95 -9.03 -13.03 -10.44
C ASN A 95 -8.72 -11.55 -10.20
N GLN A 96 -7.44 -11.17 -10.12
CA GLN A 96 -7.03 -9.77 -9.99
C GLN A 96 -7.51 -8.96 -11.20
N TYR A 97 -7.41 -9.50 -12.41
CA TYR A 97 -7.96 -8.88 -13.62
C TYR A 97 -9.48 -8.67 -13.50
N LYS A 98 -10.24 -9.71 -13.14
CA LYS A 98 -11.71 -9.65 -13.01
C LYS A 98 -12.19 -8.66 -11.95
N GLU A 99 -11.44 -8.46 -10.87
CA GLU A 99 -11.77 -7.46 -9.84
C GLU A 99 -11.47 -6.02 -10.28
N ASN A 100 -10.67 -5.85 -11.33
CA ASN A 100 -10.11 -4.54 -11.71
C ASN A 100 -10.63 -4.00 -13.05
N PHE A 101 -11.27 -4.84 -13.86
CA PHE A 101 -11.78 -4.51 -15.18
C PHE A 101 -13.17 -5.13 -15.37
N ASP A 102 -13.99 -4.52 -16.22
CA ASP A 102 -15.26 -5.12 -16.63
C ASP A 102 -14.99 -6.47 -17.32
N ILE A 103 -15.78 -7.47 -16.96
CA ILE A 103 -15.55 -8.86 -17.37
C ILE A 103 -15.70 -9.00 -18.88
N ASP A 104 -14.57 -9.02 -19.59
CA ASP A 104 -14.48 -9.56 -20.94
C ASP A 104 -13.92 -10.98 -20.87
N ILE A 105 -14.82 -11.96 -20.98
CA ILE A 105 -14.50 -13.40 -20.88
C ILE A 105 -13.62 -13.86 -22.06
N LYS A 106 -13.56 -13.09 -23.15
CA LYS A 106 -12.87 -13.51 -24.38
C LYS A 106 -11.37 -13.25 -24.37
N LYS A 107 -10.86 -12.39 -23.48
CA LYS A 107 -9.43 -12.03 -23.46
C LYS A 107 -8.56 -13.18 -22.95
N GLU A 108 -7.46 -13.40 -23.66
CA GLU A 108 -6.44 -14.37 -23.26
C GLU A 108 -5.55 -13.82 -22.14
N MET A 109 -4.83 -14.72 -21.44
CA MET A 109 -3.98 -14.32 -20.32
C MET A 109 -2.91 -13.28 -20.67
N PRO A 110 -2.22 -13.33 -21.82
CA PRO A 110 -1.25 -12.29 -22.20
C PRO A 110 -1.87 -10.90 -22.31
N GLU A 111 -3.10 -10.78 -22.82
CA GLU A 111 -3.84 -9.51 -22.90
C GLU A 111 -4.22 -9.02 -21.51
N LYS A 112 -4.68 -9.92 -20.64
CA LYS A 112 -4.99 -9.60 -19.23
C LYS A 112 -3.75 -9.11 -18.48
N ILE A 113 -2.60 -9.74 -18.68
CA ILE A 113 -1.31 -9.30 -18.11
C ILE A 113 -0.96 -7.91 -18.62
N ASN A 114 -1.13 -7.63 -19.92
CA ASN A 114 -0.88 -6.29 -20.48
C ASN A 114 -1.73 -5.21 -19.81
N GLU A 115 -3.03 -5.46 -19.63
CA GLU A 115 -3.93 -4.49 -19.01
C GLU A 115 -3.65 -4.30 -17.52
N LEU A 116 -3.40 -5.38 -16.79
CA LEU A 116 -2.94 -5.30 -15.40
C LEU A 116 -1.63 -4.51 -15.29
N ALA A 117 -0.67 -4.77 -16.17
CA ALA A 117 0.60 -4.05 -16.19
C ALA A 117 0.40 -2.55 -16.41
N ASN A 118 -0.50 -2.16 -17.33
CA ASN A 118 -0.82 -0.75 -17.55
C ASN A 118 -1.52 -0.13 -16.32
N LYS A 119 -2.49 -0.84 -15.73
CA LYS A 119 -3.24 -0.35 -14.56
C LYS A 119 -2.37 -0.14 -13.33
N PHE A 120 -1.45 -1.06 -13.09
CA PHE A 120 -0.54 -1.00 -11.95
C PHE A 120 0.80 -0.35 -12.30
N GLU A 121 0.94 0.30 -13.48
CA GLU A 121 2.17 0.96 -13.92
C GLU A 121 3.43 0.07 -13.76
N LEU A 122 3.33 -1.20 -14.16
CA LEU A 122 4.42 -2.16 -14.09
C LEU A 122 5.48 -1.88 -15.16
N SER A 123 6.73 -2.23 -14.86
CA SER A 123 7.83 -2.09 -15.80
C SER A 123 7.66 -3.00 -17.02
N TYR A 124 8.12 -2.54 -18.19
CA TYR A 124 8.06 -3.33 -19.42
C TYR A 124 8.77 -4.67 -19.27
N SER A 125 9.93 -4.70 -18.61
CA SER A 125 10.69 -5.93 -18.35
C SER A 125 9.85 -6.94 -17.55
N LEU A 126 9.20 -6.50 -16.48
CA LEU A 126 8.36 -7.36 -15.66
C LEU A 126 7.16 -7.90 -16.44
N LYS A 127 6.58 -7.08 -17.31
CA LYS A 127 5.47 -7.51 -18.18
C LYS A 127 5.88 -8.67 -19.07
N GLU A 128 7.01 -8.56 -19.74
CA GLU A 128 7.54 -9.64 -20.60
C GLU A 128 7.86 -10.89 -19.78
N GLU A 129 8.48 -10.72 -18.61
CA GLU A 129 8.76 -11.82 -17.69
C GLU A 129 7.49 -12.56 -17.22
N LEU A 130 6.38 -11.86 -16.96
CA LEU A 130 5.09 -12.47 -16.62
C LEU A 130 4.49 -13.26 -17.79
N ILE A 131 4.63 -12.76 -19.02
CA ILE A 131 4.20 -13.47 -20.24
C ILE A 131 5.03 -14.74 -20.44
N GLU A 132 6.34 -14.69 -20.16
CA GLU A 132 7.21 -15.87 -20.19
C GLU A 132 6.81 -16.89 -19.13
N VAL A 133 6.49 -16.46 -17.90
CA VAL A 133 5.98 -17.34 -16.84
C VAL A 133 4.66 -18.00 -17.26
N ASN A 134 3.75 -17.27 -17.90
CA ASN A 134 2.53 -17.85 -18.46
C ASN A 134 2.85 -18.86 -19.59
N SER A 135 3.86 -18.60 -20.40
CA SER A 135 4.30 -19.52 -21.46
C SER A 135 4.89 -20.81 -20.87
N LEU A 136 5.66 -20.73 -19.79
CA LEU A 136 6.14 -21.90 -19.02
C LEU A 136 4.98 -22.72 -18.46
N ARG A 137 3.96 -22.05 -17.90
CA ARG A 137 2.74 -22.71 -17.44
C ARG A 137 2.03 -23.47 -18.57
N ASN A 138 1.98 -22.92 -19.78
CA ASN A 138 1.36 -23.61 -20.92
C ASN A 138 2.14 -24.86 -21.35
N LYS A 139 3.48 -24.78 -21.41
CA LYS A 139 4.34 -25.94 -21.69
C LYS A 139 4.15 -27.06 -20.67
N LEU A 140 4.07 -26.69 -19.39
CA LEU A 140 3.80 -27.63 -18.31
C LEU A 140 2.46 -28.36 -18.47
N VAL A 141 1.40 -27.65 -18.86
CA VAL A 141 0.05 -28.22 -18.99
C VAL A 141 -0.09 -29.11 -20.22
N HIS A 142 0.54 -28.74 -21.33
CA HIS A 142 0.29 -29.37 -22.63
C HIS A 142 1.41 -30.32 -23.07
N ASP A 143 2.65 -30.10 -22.64
CA ASP A 143 3.82 -30.79 -23.19
C ASP A 143 4.47 -31.75 -22.17
N GLY A 144 3.90 -31.90 -20.96
CA GLY A 144 4.48 -32.74 -19.91
C GLY A 144 5.88 -32.27 -19.46
N TYR A 145 6.16 -30.98 -19.62
CA TYR A 145 7.44 -30.36 -19.29
C TYR A 145 7.73 -30.42 -17.78
N GLU A 146 9.00 -30.52 -17.39
CA GLU A 146 9.42 -30.38 -15.99
C GLU A 146 10.23 -29.09 -15.82
N ILE A 147 9.86 -28.29 -14.82
CA ILE A 147 10.56 -27.05 -14.49
C ILE A 147 11.93 -27.38 -13.91
N ASN A 148 12.98 -26.79 -14.47
CA ASN A 148 14.33 -26.91 -13.96
C ASN A 148 14.63 -25.88 -12.84
N LYS A 149 15.83 -25.98 -12.25
CA LYS A 149 16.25 -25.11 -11.14
C LYS A 149 16.38 -23.64 -11.55
N GLU A 150 16.87 -23.36 -12.75
CA GLU A 150 17.05 -21.99 -13.25
C GLU A 150 15.70 -21.32 -13.50
N GLU A 151 14.75 -22.04 -14.08
CA GLU A 151 13.38 -21.57 -14.29
C GLU A 151 12.65 -21.36 -12.96
N THR A 152 12.88 -22.23 -11.98
CA THR A 152 12.39 -22.05 -10.60
C THR A 152 12.89 -20.72 -10.01
N GLN A 153 14.18 -20.41 -10.17
CA GLN A 153 14.77 -19.16 -9.70
C GLN A 153 14.23 -17.94 -10.47
N LYS A 154 14.00 -18.09 -11.78
CA LYS A 154 13.38 -17.05 -12.60
C LYS A 154 11.97 -16.75 -12.10
N ILE A 155 11.11 -17.76 -11.94
CA ILE A 155 9.75 -17.62 -11.41
C ILE A 155 9.77 -16.90 -10.06
N ASP A 156 10.67 -17.32 -9.15
CA ASP A 156 10.85 -16.71 -7.84
C ASP A 156 11.13 -15.21 -7.92
N LYS A 157 12.10 -14.82 -8.77
CA LYS A 157 12.46 -13.43 -8.99
C LYS A 157 11.31 -12.63 -9.58
N VAL A 158 10.62 -13.15 -10.59
CA VAL A 158 9.50 -12.48 -11.25
C VAL A 158 8.39 -12.16 -10.24
N ILE A 159 8.06 -13.09 -9.36
CA ILE A 159 7.02 -12.88 -8.33
C ILE A 159 7.45 -11.84 -7.30
N GLN A 160 8.71 -11.87 -6.87
CA GLN A 160 9.23 -10.88 -5.92
C GLN A 160 9.20 -9.47 -6.53
N THR A 161 9.67 -9.32 -7.78
CA THR A 161 9.63 -8.05 -8.52
C THR A 161 8.19 -7.59 -8.71
N PHE A 162 7.29 -8.47 -9.14
CA PHE A 162 5.87 -8.17 -9.30
C PHE A 162 5.24 -7.65 -8.02
N THR A 163 5.49 -8.34 -6.91
CA THR A 163 4.97 -7.96 -5.59
C THR A 163 5.51 -6.60 -5.17
N SER A 164 6.82 -6.35 -5.39
CA SER A 164 7.45 -5.08 -5.06
C SER A 164 6.89 -3.91 -5.88
N GLU A 165 6.73 -4.09 -7.19
CA GLU A 165 6.23 -3.03 -8.07
C GLU A 165 4.77 -2.70 -7.79
N ILE A 166 3.92 -3.73 -7.62
CA ILE A 166 2.52 -3.52 -7.26
C ILE A 166 2.41 -2.81 -5.92
N LEU A 167 3.11 -3.27 -4.88
CA LEU A 167 3.09 -2.63 -3.56
C LEU A 167 3.51 -1.16 -3.64
N PHE A 168 4.58 -0.86 -4.38
CA PHE A 168 5.01 0.51 -4.58
C PHE A 168 3.91 1.34 -5.27
N ASN A 169 3.32 0.85 -6.35
CA ASN A 169 2.36 1.63 -7.12
C ASN A 169 1.00 1.83 -6.41
N VAL A 170 0.59 0.92 -5.51
CA VAL A 170 -0.61 1.15 -4.67
C VAL A 170 -0.34 2.06 -3.48
N LEU A 171 0.88 2.08 -2.95
CA LEU A 171 1.25 2.91 -1.78
C LEU A 171 1.72 4.32 -2.16
N LYS A 172 2.37 4.49 -3.31
CA LYS A 172 2.89 5.78 -3.81
C LYS A 172 1.86 6.92 -3.78
N PRO A 173 0.58 6.72 -4.15
CA PRO A 173 -0.42 7.79 -4.09
C PRO A 173 -0.70 8.33 -2.67
N LEU A 174 -0.36 7.56 -1.63
CA LEU A 174 -0.53 7.98 -0.23
C LEU A 174 0.49 9.04 0.20
N ASN A 175 1.54 9.29 -0.59
CA ASN A 175 2.60 10.27 -0.28
C ASN A 175 3.15 10.11 1.15
N LEU A 176 3.49 8.88 1.53
CA LEU A 176 3.90 8.52 2.89
C LEU A 176 5.13 9.31 3.37
N ASP A 177 5.99 9.73 2.44
CA ASP A 177 7.18 10.58 2.66
C ASP A 177 6.84 12.02 3.08
N LYS A 178 5.60 12.46 2.86
CA LYS A 178 5.14 13.84 3.12
C LYS A 178 4.19 13.92 4.30
N VAL A 179 3.95 12.82 4.99
CA VAL A 179 3.06 12.81 6.16
C VAL A 179 3.67 13.67 7.25
N GLN A 180 2.94 14.71 7.64
CA GLN A 180 3.27 15.60 8.74
C GLN A 180 2.14 15.57 9.75
N ILE A 181 2.50 15.55 11.03
CA ILE A 181 1.55 15.65 12.16
C ILE A 181 1.68 17.06 12.70
N ASN A 182 0.59 17.84 12.69
CA ASN A 182 0.62 19.28 12.99
C ASN A 182 1.31 19.58 14.32
N ASP A 183 2.24 20.54 14.27
CA ASP A 183 3.17 20.96 15.33
C ASP A 183 2.53 21.69 16.53
N GLU A 184 1.21 21.62 16.75
CA GLU A 184 0.61 22.32 17.90
C GLU A 184 1.23 21.86 19.25
N PHE A 185 1.91 20.71 19.24
CA PHE A 185 2.64 20.16 20.37
C PHE A 185 4.16 20.02 20.21
N ASN A 186 4.79 20.33 19.06
CA ASN A 186 6.27 20.26 18.84
C ASN A 186 7.00 18.97 19.32
N LEU A 187 6.30 17.84 19.50
CA LEU A 187 6.85 16.67 20.21
C LEU A 187 7.36 15.54 19.31
N TYR A 188 6.93 15.46 18.05
CA TYR A 188 7.22 14.32 17.19
C TYR A 188 8.01 14.76 15.95
N ASP A 189 9.24 14.24 15.84
CA ASP A 189 10.10 14.43 14.67
C ASP A 189 9.53 13.62 13.48
N ASN A 190 9.66 14.17 12.27
CA ASN A 190 9.36 13.45 11.02
C ASN A 190 10.10 12.10 10.94
N ASN A 191 11.29 12.01 11.55
CA ASN A 191 12.02 10.75 11.68
C ASN A 191 11.26 9.69 12.48
N GLN A 192 10.53 10.08 13.52
CA GLN A 192 9.72 9.16 14.33
C GLN A 192 8.51 8.68 13.53
N ILE A 193 7.84 9.58 12.79
CA ILE A 193 6.74 9.22 11.89
C ILE A 193 7.22 8.22 10.82
N ASN A 194 8.35 8.50 10.17
CA ASN A 194 8.95 7.59 9.18
C ASN A 194 9.29 6.22 9.75
N LYS A 195 9.81 6.17 10.99
CA LYS A 195 10.09 4.91 11.69
C LYS A 195 8.82 4.11 11.94
N GLU A 196 7.75 4.75 12.39
CA GLU A 196 6.46 4.10 12.64
C GLU A 196 5.82 3.57 11.35
N ILE A 197 5.86 4.35 10.27
CA ILE A 197 5.37 3.92 8.95
C ILE A 197 6.19 2.72 8.45
N GLY A 198 7.52 2.81 8.52
CA GLY A 198 8.42 1.74 8.09
C GLY A 198 8.21 0.45 8.89
N PHE A 199 8.06 0.56 10.21
CA PHE A 199 7.79 -0.58 11.07
C PHE A 199 6.43 -1.22 10.79
N PHE A 200 5.39 -0.40 10.61
CA PHE A 200 4.06 -0.87 10.28
C PHE A 200 4.04 -1.59 8.92
N LEU A 201 4.61 -0.99 7.87
CA LEU A 201 4.71 -1.61 6.54
C LEU A 201 5.46 -2.94 6.61
N SER A 202 6.60 -2.97 7.30
CA SER A 202 7.39 -4.19 7.50
C SER A 202 6.55 -5.29 8.16
N SER A 203 5.87 -4.97 9.26
CA SER A 203 5.07 -5.92 10.03
C SER A 203 3.85 -6.41 9.25
N TYR A 204 3.10 -5.48 8.65
CA TYR A 204 1.87 -5.79 7.93
C TYR A 204 2.14 -6.60 6.65
N VAL A 205 3.09 -6.16 5.81
CA VAL A 205 3.43 -6.88 4.57
C VAL A 205 4.05 -8.25 4.88
N SER A 206 4.90 -8.37 5.91
CA SER A 206 5.49 -9.65 6.32
C SER A 206 4.47 -10.65 6.89
N ASN A 207 3.32 -10.17 7.35
CA ASN A 207 2.22 -11.03 7.75
C ASN A 207 1.44 -11.54 6.53
N LEU A 208 1.33 -10.75 5.47
CA LEU A 208 0.62 -11.13 4.24
C LEU A 208 1.46 -12.00 3.31
N ILE A 209 2.78 -11.79 3.25
CA ILE A 209 3.71 -12.52 2.37
C ILE A 209 4.99 -12.86 3.12
N ARG A 210 5.52 -14.07 2.88
CA ARG A 210 6.83 -14.49 3.38
C ARG A 210 7.72 -15.02 2.25
N PHE A 211 8.52 -14.14 1.67
CA PHE A 211 9.62 -14.49 0.80
C PHE A 211 10.88 -14.84 1.59
N ASN A 212 11.83 -15.51 0.94
CA ASN A 212 13.19 -15.55 1.46
C ASN A 212 13.77 -14.12 1.42
N ASP A 213 14.48 -13.71 2.46
CA ASP A 213 15.05 -12.36 2.59
C ASP A 213 14.03 -11.19 2.53
N MET A 214 12.79 -11.36 3.00
CA MET A 214 11.73 -10.31 2.99
C MET A 214 12.24 -8.91 3.32
N THR A 215 12.99 -8.74 4.41
CA THR A 215 13.45 -7.43 4.85
C THR A 215 14.39 -6.79 3.84
N LYS A 216 15.39 -7.53 3.33
CA LYS A 216 16.41 -6.98 2.42
C LYS A 216 15.95 -6.94 0.96
N GLY A 217 15.18 -7.94 0.54
CA GLY A 217 14.75 -8.12 -0.85
C GLY A 217 13.47 -7.38 -1.21
N LEU A 218 12.59 -7.09 -0.25
CA LEU A 218 11.30 -6.46 -0.51
C LEU A 218 11.07 -5.20 0.33
N ILE A 219 11.12 -5.31 1.67
CA ILE A 219 10.69 -4.22 2.56
C ILE A 219 11.62 -3.01 2.48
N ASN A 220 12.93 -3.20 2.66
CA ASN A 220 13.87 -2.07 2.62
C ASN A 220 13.84 -1.35 1.27
N PRO A 221 13.93 -2.04 0.11
CA PRO A 221 13.81 -1.36 -1.18
C PRO A 221 12.47 -0.65 -1.37
N LEU A 222 11.37 -1.22 -0.88
CA LEU A 222 10.05 -0.60 -0.96
C LEU A 222 9.98 0.69 -0.14
N VAL A 223 10.42 0.66 1.11
CA VAL A 223 10.45 1.81 2.03
C VAL A 223 11.35 2.92 1.48
N GLU A 224 12.55 2.58 0.99
CA GLU A 224 13.47 3.51 0.33
C GLU A 224 12.85 4.14 -0.92
N LYS A 225 12.20 3.34 -1.77
CA LYS A 225 11.56 3.82 -3.00
C LYS A 225 10.34 4.70 -2.71
N LEU A 226 9.67 4.49 -1.59
CA LEU A 226 8.59 5.36 -1.09
C LEU A 226 9.10 6.66 -0.47
N GLY A 227 10.41 6.86 -0.36
CA GLY A 227 11.00 8.08 0.20
C GLY A 227 11.02 8.11 1.74
N ILE A 228 10.72 7.00 2.40
CA ILE A 228 10.70 6.90 3.86
C ILE A 228 12.15 6.68 4.34
N ILE A 229 12.74 7.72 4.92
CA ILE A 229 14.12 7.66 5.43
C ILE A 229 14.08 7.20 6.89
N ILE A 230 14.66 6.02 7.15
CA ILE A 230 14.88 5.52 8.50
C ILE A 230 16.34 5.79 8.86
N GLU A 231 16.63 6.90 9.54
CA GLU A 231 17.96 7.16 10.09
C GLU A 231 18.30 6.13 11.17
N LYS A 232 19.48 5.49 11.01
CA LYS A 232 20.02 4.45 11.90
C LYS A 232 20.48 5.02 13.24
#